data_AF-A0A401WGG7-F1
#
_entry.id   AF-A0A401WGG7-F1
#
_cell.length_a   1.000
_cell.length_b   1.000
_cell.length_c   1.000
_cell.angle_alpha   90.00
_cell.angle_beta   90.00
_cell.angle_gamma   90.00
#
_symmetry.space_group_name_H-M   'P 1'
#
loop_
_entity.id
_entity.type
_entity.pdbx_description
1 polymer ?
#
loop_
_entity_poly.entity_id
_entity_poly.type
_entity_poly.pdbx_seq_one_letter_code
_entity_poly.pdbx_strand_id
1 'polypeptide(L)'
;MTGLVPDAEEMRRSVAARFRTWVDTEAHDLPLPGAGRTPDRFAALYALGRTDLSLARLAEGHADATAILRELGSAPPGPGEYWGVWAAQPPNTGLLARQEGDQWLLDGHKAYCSGAHSCTHALVTADTPHGRRLFAVRTGHPGYAPLEGTWQAIGMAGSDTPDVRFTAVPGRPVGAVGAYLDRPGFQHGGIGVAACWLGGARAVADTLQASAGTPDPLTAAHLGAVDMALHGAHSVLEQAAQAIDADPSDTSGAARLRSLRVRAVAEQACRDVLDRVGRATGAGPLCHDPRHARNVADLTVYIRQHHADRNLAELGALVAQEAEARR
;
A
#
# COMPACT_ATOMS: atom_id res chain seq x y z
N MET A 1 -34.28 -8.05 -14.05
CA MET A 1 -32.96 -8.64 -13.74
C MET A 1 -32.03 -7.50 -13.33
N THR A 2 -32.03 -7.17 -12.05
CA THR A 2 -31.23 -6.11 -11.43
C THR A 2 -29.83 -6.66 -11.10
N GLY A 3 -28.94 -6.66 -12.08
CA GLY A 3 -27.51 -6.79 -11.83
C GLY A 3 -26.97 -5.44 -11.35
N LEU A 4 -27.29 -5.08 -10.11
CA LEU A 4 -26.72 -3.89 -9.47
C LEU A 4 -25.21 -4.13 -9.25
N VAL A 5 -24.42 -3.08 -9.45
CA VAL A 5 -23.03 -2.99 -8.98
C VAL A 5 -22.98 -3.56 -7.56
N PRO A 6 -22.04 -4.46 -7.21
CA PRO A 6 -21.93 -4.99 -5.87
C PRO A 6 -21.97 -3.85 -4.85
N ASP A 7 -22.81 -3.98 -3.84
CA ASP A 7 -22.87 -3.02 -2.75
C ASP A 7 -21.45 -2.85 -2.17
N ALA A 8 -21.03 -1.61 -1.93
CA ALA A 8 -19.72 -1.32 -1.35
C ALA A 8 -19.52 -2.08 -0.02
N GLU A 9 -20.61 -2.29 0.73
CA GLU A 9 -20.62 -3.14 1.91
C GLU A 9 -20.34 -4.61 1.62
N GLU A 10 -20.89 -5.17 0.55
CA GLU A 10 -20.63 -6.55 0.13
C GLU A 10 -19.17 -6.74 -0.30
N MET A 11 -18.63 -5.80 -1.10
CA MET A 11 -17.22 -5.81 -1.49
C MET A 11 -16.29 -5.75 -0.28
N ARG A 12 -16.58 -4.83 0.66
CA ARG A 12 -15.86 -4.74 1.93
C ARG A 12 -15.88 -6.06 2.69
N ARG A 13 -17.05 -6.68 2.89
CA ARG A 13 -17.18 -7.94 3.63
C ARG A 13 -16.43 -9.09 2.94
N SER A 14 -16.51 -9.18 1.62
CA SER A 14 -15.82 -10.19 0.82
C SER A 14 -14.30 -10.05 0.91
N VAL A 15 -13.77 -8.84 0.73
CA VAL A 15 -12.33 -8.56 0.86
C VAL A 15 -11.86 -8.79 2.30
N ALA A 16 -12.62 -8.37 3.31
CA ALA A 16 -12.30 -8.61 4.71
C ALA A 16 -12.23 -10.11 5.06
N ALA A 17 -13.15 -10.92 4.53
CA ALA A 17 -13.10 -12.37 4.73
C ALA A 17 -11.83 -12.99 4.12
N ARG A 18 -11.52 -12.64 2.86
CA ARG A 18 -10.32 -13.11 2.16
C ARG A 18 -9.02 -12.64 2.85
N PHE A 19 -9.01 -11.41 3.35
CA PHE A 19 -7.88 -10.87 4.11
C PHE A 19 -7.63 -11.67 5.39
N ARG A 20 -8.68 -11.98 6.17
CA ARG A 20 -8.54 -12.80 7.38
C ARG A 20 -8.02 -14.20 7.05
N THR A 21 -8.57 -14.84 6.03
CA THR A 21 -8.06 -16.14 5.54
C THR A 21 -6.59 -16.04 5.19
N TRP A 22 -6.18 -15.05 4.39
CA TRP A 22 -4.77 -14.87 4.01
C TRP A 22 -3.86 -14.66 5.23
N VAL A 23 -4.29 -13.87 6.23
CA VAL A 23 -3.52 -13.71 7.48
C VAL A 23 -3.36 -15.04 8.21
N ASP A 24 -4.45 -15.79 8.33
CA ASP A 24 -4.47 -17.04 9.09
C ASP A 24 -3.72 -18.19 8.37
N THR A 25 -3.58 -18.16 7.04
CA THR A 25 -3.01 -19.26 6.25
C THR A 25 -1.69 -18.97 5.56
N GLU A 26 -1.37 -17.71 5.24
CA GLU A 26 -0.25 -17.38 4.34
C GLU A 26 0.67 -16.28 4.88
N ALA A 27 0.18 -15.35 5.73
CA ALA A 27 0.98 -14.19 6.15
C ALA A 27 2.28 -14.56 6.90
N HIS A 28 2.29 -15.69 7.60
CA HIS A 28 3.46 -16.16 8.34
C HIS A 28 4.61 -16.62 7.44
N ASP A 29 4.32 -17.00 6.19
CA ASP A 29 5.33 -17.40 5.20
C ASP A 29 5.96 -16.20 4.49
N LEU A 30 5.35 -15.01 4.61
CA LEU A 30 5.82 -13.80 3.96
C LEU A 30 7.10 -13.27 4.64
N PRO A 31 8.26 -13.24 3.96
CA PRO A 31 9.50 -12.81 4.59
C PRO A 31 9.47 -11.34 5.03
N LEU A 32 10.26 -11.01 6.06
CA LEU A 32 10.54 -9.63 6.43
C LEU A 32 11.41 -8.95 5.35
N PRO A 33 11.21 -7.66 5.08
CA PRO A 33 12.11 -6.92 4.20
C PRO A 33 13.51 -6.87 4.80
N GLY A 34 14.54 -7.05 3.97
CA GLY A 34 15.95 -7.04 4.38
C GLY A 34 16.41 -8.31 5.10
N ALA A 35 15.62 -9.39 5.08
CA ALA A 35 15.94 -10.66 5.73
C ALA A 35 16.55 -11.71 4.79
N GLY A 36 17.03 -11.31 3.60
CA GLY A 36 17.65 -12.21 2.61
C GLY A 36 16.66 -12.88 1.65
N ARG A 37 15.36 -12.56 1.77
CA ARG A 37 14.27 -13.07 0.92
C ARG A 37 13.29 -11.97 0.53
N THR A 38 13.77 -10.73 0.37
CA THR A 38 12.95 -9.61 -0.10
C THR A 38 12.36 -9.85 -1.49
N PRO A 39 13.06 -10.51 -2.45
CA PRO A 39 12.46 -10.87 -3.74
C PRO A 39 11.17 -11.69 -3.60
N ASP A 40 11.17 -12.71 -2.73
CA ASP A 40 9.99 -13.56 -2.47
C ASP A 40 8.84 -12.73 -1.88
N ARG A 41 9.16 -11.81 -0.96
CA ARG A 41 8.16 -10.88 -0.39
C ARG A 41 7.49 -10.04 -1.48
N PHE A 42 8.28 -9.45 -2.37
CA PHE A 42 7.73 -8.60 -3.43
C PHE A 42 6.96 -9.42 -4.47
N ALA A 43 7.39 -10.64 -4.78
CA ALA A 43 6.64 -11.55 -5.65
C ALA A 43 5.26 -11.89 -5.07
N ALA A 44 5.18 -12.18 -3.76
CA ALA A 44 3.92 -12.44 -3.09
C ALA A 44 2.98 -11.21 -3.07
N LEU A 45 3.51 -10.02 -2.77
CA LEU A 45 2.75 -8.77 -2.81
C LEU A 45 2.27 -8.41 -4.23
N TYR A 46 3.10 -8.66 -5.24
CA TYR A 46 2.72 -8.55 -6.65
C TYR A 46 1.59 -9.53 -7.01
N ALA A 47 1.67 -10.79 -6.57
CA ALA A 47 0.63 -11.79 -6.82
C ALA A 47 -0.70 -11.42 -6.14
N LEU A 48 -0.66 -10.89 -4.93
CA LEU A 48 -1.84 -10.33 -4.25
C LEU A 48 -2.43 -9.17 -5.06
N GLY A 49 -1.60 -8.21 -5.49
CA GLY A 49 -2.03 -7.08 -6.30
C GLY A 49 -2.69 -7.49 -7.62
N ARG A 50 -2.16 -8.54 -8.28
CA ARG A 50 -2.75 -9.10 -9.50
C ARG A 50 -4.08 -9.82 -9.25
N THR A 51 -4.25 -10.36 -8.05
CA THR A 51 -5.47 -11.04 -7.64
C THR A 51 -6.58 -10.03 -7.33
N ASP A 52 -6.30 -9.07 -6.45
CA ASP A 52 -7.24 -8.05 -5.98
C ASP A 52 -6.48 -6.94 -5.22
N LEU A 53 -6.54 -5.71 -5.71
CA LEU A 53 -5.80 -4.59 -5.12
C LEU A 53 -6.30 -4.18 -3.73
N SER A 54 -7.60 -4.34 -3.47
CA SER A 54 -8.17 -4.06 -2.15
C SER A 54 -7.68 -5.08 -1.11
N LEU A 55 -7.64 -6.37 -1.47
CA LEU A 55 -7.02 -7.41 -0.65
C LEU A 55 -5.52 -7.13 -0.45
N ALA A 56 -4.81 -6.81 -1.53
CA ALA A 56 -3.38 -6.51 -1.47
C ALA A 56 -3.08 -5.36 -0.50
N ARG A 57 -3.92 -4.32 -0.47
CA ARG A 57 -3.78 -3.20 0.46
C ARG A 57 -3.89 -3.62 1.94
N LEU A 58 -4.84 -4.50 2.27
CA LEU A 58 -5.00 -4.99 3.65
C LEU A 58 -3.87 -5.94 4.05
N ALA A 59 -3.53 -6.88 3.17
CA ALA A 59 -2.45 -7.85 3.37
C ALA A 59 -1.08 -7.15 3.52
N GLU A 60 -0.79 -6.18 2.65
CA GLU A 60 0.41 -5.34 2.74
C GLU A 60 0.47 -4.57 4.05
N GLY A 61 -0.64 -3.97 4.49
CA GLY A 61 -0.72 -3.27 5.77
C GLY A 61 -0.42 -4.18 6.98
N HIS A 62 -0.97 -5.40 7.00
CA HIS A 62 -0.66 -6.38 8.05
C HIS A 62 0.81 -6.83 8.01
N ALA A 63 1.32 -7.08 6.81
CA ALA A 63 2.71 -7.48 6.60
C ALA A 63 3.70 -6.37 6.98
N ASP A 64 3.37 -5.09 6.76
CA ASP A 64 4.18 -3.95 7.20
C ASP A 64 4.07 -3.76 8.72
N ALA A 65 2.88 -3.92 9.32
CA ALA A 65 2.73 -3.90 10.78
C ALA A 65 3.64 -4.93 11.47
N THR A 66 3.70 -6.14 10.92
CA THR A 66 4.61 -7.20 11.40
C THR A 66 6.08 -6.78 11.32
N ALA A 67 6.50 -6.15 10.22
CA ALA A 67 7.86 -5.66 10.05
C ALA A 67 8.19 -4.49 10.99
N ILE A 68 7.28 -3.52 11.13
CA ILE A 68 7.43 -2.39 12.04
C ILE A 68 7.57 -2.85 13.49
N LEU A 69 6.70 -3.75 13.94
CA LEU A 69 6.73 -4.27 15.31
C LEU A 69 8.05 -4.96 15.60
N ARG A 70 8.54 -5.80 14.67
CA ARG A 70 9.84 -6.46 14.79
C ARG A 70 10.99 -5.45 14.89
N GLU A 71 11.05 -4.49 13.97
CA GLU A 71 12.13 -3.49 13.89
C GLU A 71 12.18 -2.58 15.11
N LEU A 72 11.01 -2.26 15.69
CA LEU A 72 10.88 -1.43 16.88
C LEU A 72 10.82 -2.22 18.20
N GLY A 73 11.19 -3.51 18.19
CA GLY A 73 11.31 -4.34 19.38
C GLY A 73 10.00 -4.61 20.13
N SER A 74 8.87 -4.55 19.43
CA SER A 74 7.54 -4.88 19.97
C SER A 74 7.13 -6.31 19.62
N ALA A 75 6.20 -6.86 20.40
CA ALA A 75 5.61 -8.17 20.12
C ALA A 75 4.95 -8.18 18.72
N PRO A 76 5.10 -9.28 17.95
CA PRO A 76 4.44 -9.43 16.66
C PRO A 76 2.91 -9.58 16.84
N PRO A 77 2.13 -9.45 15.75
CA PRO A 77 0.71 -9.84 15.76
C PRO A 77 0.48 -11.24 16.30
N GLY A 78 -0.50 -11.39 17.18
CA GLY A 78 -0.95 -12.69 17.69
C GLY A 78 -1.91 -13.43 16.75
N PRO A 79 -2.21 -14.72 17.02
CA PRO A 79 -3.23 -15.46 16.27
C PRO A 79 -4.60 -14.77 16.32
N GLY A 80 -5.27 -14.68 15.16
CA GLY A 80 -6.56 -13.99 15.03
C GLY A 80 -6.47 -12.46 15.14
N GLU A 81 -5.27 -11.89 15.19
CA GLU A 81 -5.07 -10.45 15.13
C GLU A 81 -4.80 -9.99 13.70
N TYR A 82 -5.71 -9.18 13.18
CA TYR A 82 -5.61 -8.52 11.89
C TYR A 82 -5.19 -7.07 12.10
N TRP A 83 -4.13 -6.64 11.42
CA TRP A 83 -3.44 -5.38 11.72
C TRP A 83 -3.45 -4.46 10.50
N GLY A 84 -3.67 -3.17 10.73
CA GLY A 84 -3.46 -2.10 9.75
C GLY A 84 -2.32 -1.15 10.14
N VAL A 85 -1.84 -0.35 9.18
CA VAL A 85 -0.88 0.75 9.42
C VAL A 85 -1.48 2.05 8.88
N TRP A 86 -1.75 2.99 9.78
CA TRP A 86 -2.41 4.26 9.49
C TRP A 86 -1.46 5.41 9.80
N ALA A 87 -0.68 5.78 8.79
CA ALA A 87 0.35 6.82 8.91
C ALA A 87 0.04 8.09 8.11
N ALA A 88 -1.06 8.14 7.36
CA ALA A 88 -1.42 9.27 6.50
C ALA A 88 -1.63 10.58 7.29
N GLN A 89 -1.28 11.69 6.65
CA GLN A 89 -1.26 13.04 7.24
C GLN A 89 -1.68 14.09 6.21
N PRO A 90 -2.92 14.03 5.69
CA PRO A 90 -3.42 15.12 4.87
C PRO A 90 -3.57 16.40 5.72
N PRO A 91 -3.65 17.58 5.08
CA PRO A 91 -3.93 18.82 5.78
C PRO A 91 -5.20 18.70 6.64
N ASN A 92 -5.23 19.37 7.79
CA ASN A 92 -6.38 19.42 8.70
C ASN A 92 -6.78 18.08 9.36
N THR A 93 -5.92 17.07 9.35
CA THR A 93 -6.03 15.93 10.28
C THR A 93 -5.17 16.15 11.51
N GLY A 94 -5.64 15.67 12.67
CA GLY A 94 -4.97 15.88 13.94
C GLY A 94 -5.40 14.82 14.93
N LEU A 95 -4.74 13.66 14.87
CA LEU A 95 -4.81 12.68 15.93
C LEU A 95 -3.74 13.03 16.96
N LEU A 96 -4.18 13.37 18.17
CA LEU A 96 -3.31 13.69 19.28
C LEU A 96 -3.20 12.48 20.20
N ALA A 97 -2.03 12.30 20.80
CA ALA A 97 -1.85 11.37 21.91
C ALA A 97 -1.40 12.15 23.15
N ARG A 98 -2.17 12.02 24.23
CA ARG A 98 -1.85 12.61 25.54
C ARG A 98 -1.52 11.50 26.52
N GLN A 99 -0.55 11.76 27.38
CA GLN A 99 -0.20 10.84 28.46
C GLN A 99 -0.98 11.22 29.72
N GLU A 100 -1.71 10.25 30.27
CA GLU A 100 -2.44 10.36 31.53
C GLU A 100 -1.94 9.26 32.48
N GLY A 101 -1.08 9.66 33.44
CA GLY A 101 -0.32 8.70 34.25
C GLY A 101 0.56 7.80 33.37
N ASP A 102 0.37 6.49 33.49
CA ASP A 102 1.13 5.50 32.72
C ASP A 102 0.47 5.12 31.38
N GLN A 103 -0.70 5.70 31.07
CA GLN A 103 -1.45 5.40 29.86
C GLN A 103 -1.36 6.51 28.82
N TRP A 104 -1.40 6.13 27.54
CA TRP A 104 -1.58 7.08 26.45
C TRP A 104 -2.99 6.98 25.92
N LEU A 105 -3.65 8.13 25.76
CA LEU A 105 -4.98 8.24 25.20
C LEU A 105 -4.94 9.03 23.90
N LEU A 106 -5.57 8.46 22.88
CA LEU A 106 -5.64 9.03 21.54
C LEU A 106 -7.00 9.72 21.35
N ASP A 107 -6.94 10.96 20.88
CA ASP A 107 -8.10 11.83 20.63
C ASP A 107 -7.97 12.53 19.29
N GLY A 108 -9.06 12.58 18.54
CA GLY A 108 -9.16 13.33 17.29
C GLY A 108 -9.44 12.44 16.09
N HIS A 109 -8.80 12.74 14.97
CA HIS A 109 -9.19 12.22 13.67
C HIS A 109 -7.99 11.69 12.89
N LYS A 110 -8.11 10.46 12.36
CA LYS A 110 -7.11 9.85 11.48
C LYS A 110 -7.73 9.54 10.12
N ALA A 111 -7.17 10.14 9.08
CA ALA A 111 -7.64 9.90 7.72
C ALA A 111 -7.06 8.62 7.12
N TYR A 112 -7.78 8.07 6.14
CA TYR A 112 -7.36 6.94 5.32
C TYR A 112 -6.96 5.70 6.13
N CYS A 113 -7.89 5.21 6.97
CA CYS A 113 -7.67 4.04 7.81
C CYS A 113 -8.09 2.75 7.09
N SER A 114 -7.25 2.23 6.18
CA SER A 114 -7.55 0.98 5.47
C SER A 114 -7.84 -0.18 6.42
N GLY A 115 -8.93 -0.90 6.16
CA GLY A 115 -9.45 -1.97 6.99
C GLY A 115 -10.10 -1.49 8.30
N ALA A 116 -10.68 -0.28 8.33
CA ALA A 116 -11.24 0.30 9.55
C ALA A 116 -12.28 -0.61 10.24
N HIS A 117 -13.08 -1.36 9.48
CA HIS A 117 -14.06 -2.30 10.02
C HIS A 117 -13.55 -3.74 10.13
N SER A 118 -12.42 -4.07 9.51
CA SER A 118 -11.93 -5.46 9.38
C SER A 118 -10.68 -5.77 10.20
N CYS A 119 -9.81 -4.80 10.41
CA CYS A 119 -8.67 -4.91 11.31
C CYS A 119 -9.16 -5.00 12.76
N THR A 120 -8.43 -5.72 13.60
CA THR A 120 -8.60 -5.80 15.07
C THR A 120 -7.64 -4.87 15.82
N HIS A 121 -6.54 -4.53 15.16
CA HIS A 121 -5.48 -3.69 15.68
C HIS A 121 -4.97 -2.76 14.59
N ALA A 122 -4.39 -1.64 14.98
CA ALA A 122 -3.69 -0.77 14.05
C ALA A 122 -2.48 -0.13 14.69
N LEU A 123 -1.44 0.06 13.88
CA LEU A 123 -0.37 1.00 14.15
C LEU A 123 -0.79 2.36 13.61
N VAL A 124 -0.88 3.36 14.48
CA VAL A 124 -1.37 4.70 14.12
C VAL A 124 -0.37 5.76 14.54
N THR A 125 -0.06 6.69 13.64
CA THR A 125 0.76 7.86 13.99
C THR A 125 -0.12 8.96 14.60
N ALA A 126 0.31 9.46 15.76
CA ALA A 126 -0.33 10.56 16.49
C ALA A 126 0.72 11.59 16.94
N ASP A 127 0.30 12.84 17.05
CA ASP A 127 1.14 13.94 17.51
C ASP A 127 1.12 14.01 19.05
N THR A 128 2.30 14.18 19.64
CA THR A 128 2.50 14.40 21.08
C THR A 128 3.17 15.75 21.29
N PRO A 129 3.22 16.29 22.52
CA PRO A 129 3.99 17.51 22.82
C PRO A 129 5.47 17.42 22.47
N HIS A 130 6.03 16.21 22.36
CA HIS A 130 7.45 15.98 22.06
C HIS A 130 7.70 15.61 20.58
N GLY A 131 6.66 15.62 19.76
CA GLY A 131 6.71 15.21 18.36
C GLY A 131 5.89 13.96 18.08
N ARG A 132 5.94 13.51 16.82
CA ARG A 132 5.09 12.43 16.33
C ARG A 132 5.60 11.07 16.78
N ARG A 133 4.67 10.21 17.20
CA ARG A 133 4.95 8.84 17.64
C ARG A 133 3.96 7.84 17.05
N LEU A 134 4.37 6.58 17.00
CA LEU A 134 3.53 5.46 16.60
C LEU A 134 2.90 4.80 17.82
N PHE A 135 1.63 4.43 17.72
CA PHE A 135 0.89 3.74 18.77
C PHE A 135 0.20 2.49 18.20
N ALA A 136 0.21 1.40 18.95
CA ALA A 136 -0.66 0.26 18.71
C ALA A 136 -1.99 0.49 19.43
N VAL A 137 -3.10 0.41 18.70
CA VAL A 137 -4.47 0.55 19.22
C VAL A 137 -5.30 -0.68 18.88
N ARG A 138 -6.30 -0.98 19.71
CA ARG A 138 -7.33 -1.98 19.40
C ARG A 138 -8.50 -1.31 18.70
N THR A 139 -8.87 -1.81 17.54
CA THR A 139 -10.08 -1.37 16.83
C THR A 139 -11.30 -1.99 17.53
N GLY A 140 -12.41 -1.27 17.58
CA GLY A 140 -13.61 -1.69 18.33
C GLY A 140 -13.64 -1.34 19.82
N HIS A 141 -12.67 -0.56 20.32
CA HIS A 141 -12.84 0.17 21.59
C HIS A 141 -14.08 1.10 21.50
N PRO A 142 -14.86 1.35 22.57
CA PRO A 142 -16.04 2.23 22.50
C PRO A 142 -15.76 3.65 21.98
N GLY A 143 -14.53 4.15 22.19
CA GLY A 143 -14.07 5.44 21.66
C GLY A 143 -13.52 5.41 20.23
N TYR A 144 -13.50 4.26 19.56
CA TYR A 144 -13.06 4.07 18.18
C TYR A 144 -14.29 4.04 17.26
N ALA A 145 -14.35 4.93 16.27
CA ALA A 145 -15.47 4.98 15.34
C ALA A 145 -15.01 5.32 13.91
N PRO A 146 -15.08 4.38 12.95
CA PRO A 146 -15.02 4.69 11.53
C PRO A 146 -16.14 5.66 11.16
N LEU A 147 -15.83 6.67 10.35
CA LEU A 147 -16.78 7.72 9.99
C LEU A 147 -17.46 7.40 8.66
N GLU A 148 -18.77 7.20 8.71
CA GLU A 148 -19.59 6.96 7.53
C GLU A 148 -19.48 8.12 6.52
N GLY A 149 -19.52 7.79 5.23
CA GLY A 149 -19.48 8.77 4.15
C GLY A 149 -18.11 9.40 3.87
N THR A 150 -17.06 9.07 4.64
CA THR A 150 -15.69 9.58 4.41
C THR A 150 -14.90 8.77 3.38
N TRP A 151 -15.40 7.58 3.00
CA TRP A 151 -14.85 6.76 1.92
C TRP A 151 -15.93 6.44 0.88
N GLN A 152 -16.04 7.30 -0.13
CA GLN A 152 -17.01 7.15 -1.24
C GLN A 152 -16.34 6.61 -2.52
N ALA A 153 -15.14 6.05 -2.39
CA ALA A 153 -14.34 5.66 -3.52
C ALA A 153 -14.94 4.43 -4.22
N ILE A 154 -15.14 4.54 -5.54
CA ILE A 154 -15.54 3.40 -6.38
C ILE A 154 -14.35 2.44 -6.52
N GLY A 155 -13.18 2.97 -6.86
CA GLY A 155 -11.92 2.24 -6.81
C GLY A 155 -11.44 2.08 -5.38
N MET A 156 -10.86 0.92 -5.07
CA MET A 156 -10.41 0.53 -3.74
C MET A 156 -11.54 0.50 -2.71
N ALA A 157 -12.80 0.36 -3.15
CA ALA A 157 -13.97 0.30 -2.25
C ALA A 157 -13.81 -0.81 -1.19
N GLY A 158 -13.35 -1.99 -1.61
CA GLY A 158 -13.15 -3.14 -0.73
C GLY A 158 -12.02 -2.97 0.29
N SER A 159 -11.12 -2.00 0.11
CA SER A 159 -10.05 -1.71 1.08
C SER A 159 -10.55 -1.08 2.36
N ASP A 160 -11.80 -0.59 2.36
CA ASP A 160 -12.47 -0.02 3.54
C ASP A 160 -11.58 0.99 4.26
N THR A 161 -11.35 2.13 3.59
CA THR A 161 -10.39 3.15 4.01
C THR A 161 -11.09 4.45 4.48
N PRO A 162 -12.16 4.40 5.31
CA PRO A 162 -12.74 5.63 5.86
C PRO A 162 -11.77 6.29 6.82
N ASP A 163 -12.08 7.52 7.15
CA ASP A 163 -11.45 8.17 8.27
C ASP A 163 -12.03 7.61 9.58
N VAL A 164 -11.27 7.74 10.66
CA VAL A 164 -11.63 7.21 11.97
C VAL A 164 -11.52 8.31 13.02
N ARG A 165 -12.55 8.42 13.85
CA ARG A 165 -12.54 9.23 15.07
C ARG A 165 -12.09 8.40 16.28
N PHE A 166 -11.24 9.01 17.08
CA PHE A 166 -10.76 8.50 18.35
C PHE A 166 -11.25 9.43 19.48
N THR A 167 -11.78 8.85 20.54
CA THR A 167 -12.20 9.54 21.75
C THR A 167 -11.68 8.77 22.95
N ALA A 168 -10.61 9.28 23.55
CA ALA A 168 -9.87 8.69 24.66
C ALA A 168 -9.54 7.19 24.44
N VAL A 169 -9.07 6.83 23.24
CA VAL A 169 -8.74 5.44 22.92
C VAL A 169 -7.36 5.10 23.50
N PRO A 170 -7.22 4.05 24.33
CA PRO A 170 -5.91 3.64 24.82
C PRO A 170 -4.98 3.22 23.67
N GLY A 171 -3.79 3.80 23.65
CA GLY A 171 -2.72 3.44 22.73
C GLY A 171 -1.49 2.95 23.46
N ARG A 172 -0.89 1.86 23.01
CA ARG A 172 0.43 1.44 23.48
C ARG A 172 1.49 2.09 22.60
N PRO A 173 2.43 2.89 23.12
CA PRO A 173 3.48 3.45 22.29
C PRO A 173 4.37 2.35 21.68
N VAL A 174 4.76 2.52 20.42
CA VAL A 174 5.65 1.63 19.67
C VAL A 174 6.85 2.44 19.19
N GLY A 175 8.04 2.09 19.67
CA GLY A 175 9.26 2.87 19.41
C GLY A 175 9.26 4.25 20.08
N ALA A 176 10.34 5.01 19.84
CA ALA A 176 10.48 6.40 20.27
C ALA A 176 9.71 7.37 19.36
N VAL A 177 9.73 8.66 19.69
CA VAL A 177 9.31 9.73 18.76
C VAL A 177 10.17 9.65 17.49
N GLY A 178 9.57 9.82 16.31
CA GLY A 178 10.28 9.78 15.02
C GLY A 178 10.64 8.36 14.52
N ALA A 179 10.83 7.40 15.43
CA ALA A 179 11.36 6.06 15.13
C ALA A 179 10.65 5.31 14.00
N TYR A 180 9.35 5.54 13.78
CA TYR A 180 8.62 4.94 12.65
C TYR A 180 9.12 5.40 11.27
N LEU A 181 9.48 6.68 11.13
CA LEU A 181 9.92 7.28 9.86
C LEU A 181 11.43 7.12 9.65
N ASP A 182 12.21 7.10 10.74
CA ASP A 182 13.67 7.03 10.70
C ASP A 182 14.19 5.62 10.38
N ARG A 183 13.31 4.61 10.44
CA ARG A 183 13.63 3.20 10.21
C ARG A 183 13.91 2.94 8.70
N PRO A 184 14.97 2.20 8.31
CA PRO A 184 15.17 1.76 6.92
C PRO A 184 13.96 1.03 6.35
N GLY A 185 13.27 0.25 7.20
CA GLY A 185 12.05 -0.47 6.83
C GLY A 185 10.92 0.42 6.30
N PHE A 186 10.89 1.72 6.62
CA PHE A 186 9.91 2.66 6.05
C PHE A 186 10.09 2.80 4.53
N GLN A 187 11.34 2.87 4.07
CA GLN A 187 11.66 2.93 2.65
C GLN A 187 11.40 1.58 1.97
N HIS A 188 11.77 0.47 2.62
CA HIS A 188 11.55 -0.88 2.08
C HIS A 188 10.05 -1.22 1.95
N GLY A 189 9.25 -0.88 2.96
CA GLY A 189 7.80 -1.03 2.94
C GLY A 189 7.15 -0.24 1.80
N GLY A 190 7.63 0.99 1.56
CA GLY A 190 7.21 1.80 0.42
C GLY A 190 7.41 1.11 -0.94
N ILE A 191 8.46 0.31 -1.11
CA ILE A 191 8.68 -0.48 -2.33
C ILE A 191 7.74 -1.70 -2.39
N GLY A 192 7.42 -2.31 -1.25
CA GLY A 192 6.41 -3.38 -1.16
C GLY A 192 5.03 -2.93 -1.67
N VAL A 193 4.61 -1.71 -1.34
CA VAL A 193 3.38 -1.11 -1.88
C VAL A 193 3.44 -0.99 -3.41
N ALA A 194 4.59 -0.62 -3.98
CA ALA A 194 4.77 -0.54 -5.43
C ALA A 194 4.71 -1.92 -6.12
N ALA A 195 5.12 -3.00 -5.44
CA ALA A 195 4.92 -4.36 -5.93
C ALA A 195 3.42 -4.68 -6.09
N CYS A 196 2.57 -4.30 -5.12
CA CYS A 196 1.12 -4.44 -5.23
C CYS A 196 0.56 -3.68 -6.44
N TRP A 197 1.01 -2.45 -6.67
CA TRP A 197 0.58 -1.65 -7.83
C TRP A 197 0.91 -2.34 -9.16
N LEU A 198 2.14 -2.84 -9.30
CA LEU A 198 2.56 -3.55 -10.50
C LEU A 198 1.78 -4.86 -10.71
N GLY A 199 1.41 -5.53 -9.64
CA GLY A 199 0.47 -6.65 -9.69
C GLY A 199 -0.88 -6.22 -10.28
N GLY A 200 -1.44 -5.12 -9.78
CA GLY A 200 -2.68 -4.54 -10.31
C GLY A 200 -2.57 -4.13 -11.78
N ALA A 201 -1.47 -3.49 -12.18
CA ALA A 201 -1.18 -3.16 -13.56
C ALA A 201 -1.14 -4.42 -14.44
N ARG A 202 -0.53 -5.51 -13.95
CA ARG A 202 -0.57 -6.78 -14.69
C ARG A 202 -1.98 -7.31 -14.85
N ALA A 203 -2.83 -7.21 -13.83
CA ALA A 203 -4.23 -7.64 -13.93
C ALA A 203 -5.03 -6.81 -14.95
N VAL A 204 -4.70 -5.52 -15.13
CA VAL A 204 -5.26 -4.69 -16.20
C VAL A 204 -4.72 -5.13 -17.57
N ALA A 205 -3.41 -5.38 -17.68
CA ALA A 205 -2.77 -5.82 -18.92
C ALA A 205 -3.23 -7.22 -19.39
N ASP A 206 -3.58 -8.11 -18.48
CA ASP A 206 -4.08 -9.46 -18.78
C ASP A 206 -5.34 -9.39 -19.68
N THR A 207 -6.16 -8.33 -19.59
CA THR A 207 -7.33 -8.12 -20.47
C THR A 207 -6.91 -7.89 -21.92
N LEU A 208 -5.87 -7.08 -22.15
CA LEU A 208 -5.32 -6.87 -23.48
C LEU A 208 -4.72 -8.16 -24.03
N GLN A 209 -3.99 -8.91 -23.20
CA GLN A 209 -3.39 -10.19 -23.60
C GLN A 209 -4.44 -11.25 -23.95
N ALA A 210 -5.54 -11.32 -23.20
CA ALA A 210 -6.64 -12.25 -23.50
C ALA A 210 -7.32 -11.93 -24.84
N SER A 211 -7.31 -10.68 -25.27
CA SER A 211 -7.84 -10.25 -26.59
C SER A 211 -6.83 -10.45 -27.74
N ALA A 212 -5.58 -10.75 -27.44
CA ALA A 212 -4.47 -10.67 -28.39
C ALA A 212 -4.28 -11.91 -29.28
N GLY A 213 -5.36 -12.48 -29.84
CA GLY A 213 -5.32 -13.65 -30.75
C GLY A 213 -4.31 -13.52 -31.91
N THR A 214 -4.75 -13.19 -33.13
CA THR A 214 -3.84 -12.64 -34.15
C THR A 214 -4.09 -11.13 -34.17
N PRO A 215 -3.37 -10.34 -33.35
CA PRO A 215 -3.67 -8.93 -33.19
C PRO A 215 -3.39 -8.19 -34.50
N ASP A 216 -4.23 -7.20 -34.81
CA ASP A 216 -3.88 -6.22 -35.83
C ASP A 216 -2.61 -5.43 -35.40
N PRO A 217 -1.91 -4.76 -36.32
CA PRO A 217 -0.66 -4.08 -36.00
C PRO A 217 -0.76 -3.04 -34.88
N LEU A 218 -1.92 -2.40 -34.68
CA LEU A 218 -2.09 -1.38 -33.64
C LEU A 218 -2.25 -2.04 -32.27
N THR A 219 -3.07 -3.08 -32.17
CA THR A 219 -3.17 -3.89 -30.94
C THR A 219 -1.82 -4.50 -30.57
N ALA A 220 -1.06 -5.01 -31.54
CA ALA A 220 0.28 -5.54 -31.32
C ALA A 220 1.26 -4.47 -30.78
N ALA A 221 1.19 -3.25 -31.30
CA ALA A 221 2.01 -2.13 -30.82
C ALA A 221 1.67 -1.74 -29.37
N HIS A 222 0.38 -1.75 -29.00
CA HIS A 222 -0.03 -1.54 -27.61
C HIS A 222 0.47 -2.65 -26.68
N LEU A 223 0.36 -3.91 -27.11
CA LEU A 223 0.84 -5.05 -26.35
C LEU A 223 2.35 -4.97 -26.10
N GLY A 224 3.16 -4.69 -27.13
CA GLY A 224 4.61 -4.57 -26.99
C GLY A 224 5.02 -3.42 -26.05
N ALA A 225 4.31 -2.30 -26.09
CA ALA A 225 4.61 -1.19 -25.19
C ALA A 225 4.19 -1.45 -23.73
N VAL A 226 3.07 -2.17 -23.52
CA VAL A 226 2.64 -2.64 -22.19
C VAL A 226 3.66 -3.64 -21.63
N ASP A 227 4.12 -4.58 -22.45
CA ASP A 227 5.14 -5.56 -22.06
C ASP A 227 6.45 -4.88 -21.64
N MET A 228 6.96 -3.97 -22.47
CA MET A 228 8.16 -3.18 -22.17
C MET A 228 8.03 -2.42 -20.84
N ALA A 229 6.90 -1.74 -20.61
CA ALA A 229 6.68 -0.97 -19.38
C ALA A 229 6.65 -1.87 -18.13
N LEU A 230 5.92 -2.99 -18.19
CA LEU A 230 5.85 -3.94 -17.08
C LEU A 230 7.19 -4.64 -16.83
N HIS A 231 7.89 -5.07 -17.88
CA HIS A 231 9.20 -5.72 -17.77
C HIS A 231 10.24 -4.78 -17.15
N GLY A 232 10.30 -3.53 -17.62
CA GLY A 232 11.21 -2.52 -17.06
C GLY A 232 10.93 -2.25 -15.58
N ALA A 233 9.67 -2.08 -15.20
CA ALA A 233 9.30 -1.83 -13.80
C ALA A 233 9.57 -3.05 -12.90
N HIS A 234 9.32 -4.27 -13.39
CA HIS A 234 9.61 -5.50 -12.65
C HIS A 234 11.11 -5.69 -12.43
N SER A 235 11.93 -5.42 -13.46
CA SER A 235 13.40 -5.49 -13.35
C SER A 235 13.94 -4.53 -12.29
N VAL A 236 13.39 -3.31 -12.23
CA VAL A 236 13.76 -2.32 -11.20
C VAL A 236 13.32 -2.78 -9.79
N LEU A 237 12.15 -3.41 -9.68
CA LEU A 237 11.65 -3.96 -8.42
C LEU A 237 12.54 -5.11 -7.89
N GLU A 238 12.92 -6.05 -8.77
CA GLU A 238 13.81 -7.17 -8.42
C GLU A 238 15.20 -6.70 -7.98
N GLN A 239 15.79 -5.75 -8.72
CA GLN A 239 17.08 -5.15 -8.36
C GLN A 239 16.99 -4.44 -7.00
N ALA A 240 15.89 -3.73 -6.75
CA ALA A 240 15.68 -3.08 -5.46
C ALA A 240 15.56 -4.09 -4.32
N ALA A 241 14.86 -5.20 -4.53
CA ALA A 241 14.73 -6.27 -3.55
C ALA A 241 16.09 -6.87 -3.16
N GLN A 242 16.92 -7.20 -4.15
CA GLN A 242 18.28 -7.71 -3.92
C GLN A 242 19.14 -6.71 -3.16
N ALA A 243 19.04 -5.43 -3.51
CA ALA A 243 19.83 -4.39 -2.86
C ALA A 243 19.35 -4.06 -1.43
N ILE A 244 18.07 -4.26 -1.12
CA ILE A 244 17.54 -4.21 0.24
C ILE A 244 18.14 -5.32 1.09
N ASP A 245 18.22 -6.55 0.56
CA ASP A 245 18.83 -7.67 1.28
C ASP A 245 20.35 -7.51 1.44
N ALA A 246 21.01 -6.81 0.51
CA ALA A 246 22.44 -6.53 0.59
C ALA A 246 22.80 -5.41 1.61
N ASP A 247 21.89 -4.46 1.85
CA ASP A 247 22.07 -3.35 2.81
C ASP A 247 20.76 -3.08 3.59
N PRO A 248 20.34 -4.01 4.47
CA PRO A 248 19.04 -3.95 5.13
C PRO A 248 18.95 -2.84 6.19
N SER A 249 20.09 -2.36 6.69
CA SER A 249 20.20 -1.26 7.64
C SER A 249 20.39 0.11 6.99
N ASP A 250 20.36 0.19 5.65
CA ASP A 250 20.64 1.41 4.88
C ASP A 250 21.95 2.10 5.29
N THR A 251 23.02 1.33 5.51
CA THR A 251 24.33 1.86 5.89
C THR A 251 24.92 2.74 4.78
N SER A 252 24.54 2.51 3.53
CA SER A 252 24.90 3.36 2.39
C SER A 252 24.10 4.67 2.30
N GLY A 253 22.98 4.80 3.03
CA GLY A 253 22.07 5.95 2.94
C GLY A 253 21.30 6.04 1.61
N ALA A 254 21.25 4.94 0.84
CA ALA A 254 20.67 4.89 -0.50
C ALA A 254 19.17 4.48 -0.50
N ALA A 255 18.59 4.03 0.62
CA ALA A 255 17.25 3.45 0.64
C ALA A 255 16.16 4.45 0.23
N ARG A 256 16.25 5.71 0.68
CA ARG A 256 15.29 6.77 0.29
C ARG A 256 15.30 7.01 -1.21
N LEU A 257 16.48 7.17 -1.78
CA LEU A 257 16.66 7.38 -3.21
C LEU A 257 16.17 6.18 -4.02
N ARG A 258 16.51 4.96 -3.59
CA ARG A 258 16.04 3.69 -4.17
C ARG A 258 14.51 3.61 -4.15
N SER A 259 13.90 3.89 -3.01
CA SER A 259 12.44 3.88 -2.82
C SER A 259 11.73 4.85 -3.76
N LEU A 260 12.20 6.10 -3.84
CA LEU A 260 11.63 7.11 -4.75
C LEU A 260 11.74 6.68 -6.22
N ARG A 261 12.90 6.17 -6.65
CA ARG A 261 13.10 5.68 -8.02
C ARG A 261 12.15 4.53 -8.36
N VAL A 262 12.08 3.51 -7.52
CA VAL A 262 11.25 2.32 -7.76
C VAL A 262 9.78 2.70 -7.79
N ARG A 263 9.31 3.49 -6.82
CA ARG A 263 7.91 3.92 -6.74
C ARG A 263 7.52 4.79 -7.94
N ALA A 264 8.41 5.68 -8.41
CA ALA A 264 8.16 6.50 -9.59
C ALA A 264 8.08 5.66 -10.87
N VAL A 265 9.01 4.71 -11.08
CA VAL A 265 8.99 3.79 -12.22
C VAL A 265 7.73 2.93 -12.21
N ALA A 266 7.36 2.38 -11.04
CA ALA A 266 6.17 1.57 -10.90
C ALA A 266 4.89 2.38 -11.19
N GLU A 267 4.78 3.59 -10.64
CA GLU A 267 3.64 4.48 -10.89
C GLU A 267 3.51 4.84 -12.37
N GLN A 268 4.63 5.14 -13.05
CA GLN A 268 4.62 5.48 -14.46
C GLN A 268 4.17 4.28 -15.30
N ALA A 269 4.71 3.08 -15.03
CA ALA A 269 4.30 1.86 -15.71
C ALA A 269 2.80 1.58 -15.51
N CYS A 270 2.26 1.80 -14.31
CA CYS A 270 0.83 1.65 -14.04
C CYS A 270 -0.02 2.61 -14.89
N ARG A 271 0.38 3.89 -14.99
CA ARG A 271 -0.31 4.88 -15.84
C ARG A 271 -0.26 4.50 -17.32
N ASP A 272 0.91 4.10 -17.81
CA ASP A 272 1.11 3.70 -19.20
C ASP A 272 0.26 2.47 -19.55
N VAL A 273 0.16 1.50 -18.64
CA VAL A 273 -0.71 0.32 -18.82
C VAL A 273 -2.19 0.72 -18.86
N LEU A 274 -2.65 1.57 -17.94
CA LEU A 274 -4.04 2.05 -17.92
C LEU A 274 -4.41 2.74 -19.23
N ASP A 275 -3.58 3.67 -19.72
CA ASP A 275 -3.83 4.39 -20.98
C ASP A 275 -3.79 3.44 -22.18
N ARG A 276 -2.75 2.61 -22.29
CA ARG A 276 -2.56 1.75 -23.47
C ARG A 276 -3.60 0.65 -23.57
N VAL A 277 -3.99 0.03 -22.47
CA VAL A 277 -5.05 -0.99 -22.48
C VAL A 277 -6.37 -0.34 -22.86
N GLY A 278 -6.72 0.81 -22.28
CA GLY A 278 -7.95 1.53 -22.64
C GLY A 278 -8.03 1.92 -24.12
N ARG A 279 -6.92 2.40 -24.70
CA ARG A 279 -6.83 2.70 -26.15
C ARG A 279 -6.99 1.46 -27.03
N ALA A 280 -6.37 0.35 -26.64
CA ALA A 280 -6.36 -0.87 -27.42
C ALA A 280 -7.71 -1.60 -27.38
N THR A 281 -8.39 -1.61 -26.22
CA THR A 281 -9.63 -2.38 -26.04
C THR A 281 -10.90 -1.56 -26.14
N GLY A 282 -10.80 -0.22 -26.11
CA GLY A 282 -11.94 0.68 -26.05
C GLY A 282 -12.77 0.49 -24.77
N ALA A 283 -14.02 0.97 -24.80
CA ALA A 283 -14.93 0.93 -23.65
C ALA A 283 -15.47 -0.48 -23.33
N GLY A 284 -15.33 -1.46 -24.23
CA GLY A 284 -15.95 -2.78 -24.12
C GLY A 284 -15.66 -3.46 -22.78
N PRO A 285 -14.39 -3.75 -22.42
CA PRO A 285 -14.06 -4.37 -21.15
C PRO A 285 -14.49 -3.55 -19.92
N LEU A 286 -14.44 -2.21 -20.01
CA LEU A 286 -14.89 -1.34 -18.91
C LEU A 286 -16.40 -1.46 -18.64
N CYS A 287 -17.19 -1.79 -19.66
CA CYS A 287 -18.65 -1.88 -19.56
C CYS A 287 -19.17 -3.31 -19.40
N HIS A 288 -18.38 -4.32 -19.79
CA HIS A 288 -18.83 -5.71 -19.89
C HIS A 288 -17.98 -6.72 -19.11
N ASP A 289 -16.84 -6.31 -18.55
CA ASP A 289 -16.04 -7.11 -17.63
C ASP A 289 -15.94 -6.42 -16.26
N PRO A 290 -16.73 -6.85 -15.26
CA PRO A 290 -16.71 -6.22 -13.93
C PRO A 290 -15.38 -6.36 -13.21
N ARG A 291 -14.57 -7.40 -13.53
CA ARG A 291 -13.24 -7.57 -12.94
C ARG A 291 -12.28 -6.55 -13.55
N HIS A 292 -12.28 -6.38 -14.87
CA HIS A 292 -11.44 -5.38 -15.53
C HIS A 292 -11.80 -3.96 -15.07
N ALA A 293 -13.10 -3.62 -15.06
CA ALA A 293 -13.58 -2.32 -14.61
C ALA A 293 -13.12 -2.01 -13.16
N ARG A 294 -13.20 -3.01 -12.26
CA ARG A 294 -12.70 -2.88 -10.89
C ARG A 294 -11.19 -2.70 -10.84
N ASN A 295 -10.42 -3.52 -11.56
CA ASN A 295 -8.96 -3.41 -11.58
C ASN A 295 -8.50 -2.02 -12.04
N VAL A 296 -9.15 -1.46 -13.06
CA VAL A 296 -8.87 -0.10 -13.56
C VAL A 296 -9.21 0.94 -12.50
N ALA A 297 -10.39 0.86 -11.88
CA ALA A 297 -10.82 1.80 -10.84
C ALA A 297 -9.90 1.74 -9.61
N ASP A 298 -9.62 0.53 -9.12
CA ASP A 298 -8.76 0.28 -7.96
C ASP A 298 -7.33 0.77 -8.21
N LEU A 299 -6.74 0.42 -9.35
CA LEU A 299 -5.37 0.83 -9.69
C LEU A 299 -5.27 2.35 -9.78
N THR A 300 -6.24 3.00 -10.41
CA THR A 300 -6.29 4.48 -10.54
C THR A 300 -6.24 5.17 -9.18
N VAL A 301 -6.94 4.63 -8.18
CA VAL A 301 -6.92 5.17 -6.81
C VAL A 301 -5.62 4.80 -6.09
N TYR A 302 -5.21 3.52 -6.13
CA TYR A 302 -4.12 3.03 -5.29
C TYR A 302 -2.77 3.68 -5.65
N ILE A 303 -2.50 3.94 -6.92
CA ILE A 303 -1.25 4.60 -7.34
C ILE A 303 -1.15 6.07 -6.88
N ARG A 304 -2.25 6.70 -6.41
CA ARG A 304 -2.21 8.05 -5.81
C ARG A 304 -1.59 8.09 -4.40
N GLN A 305 -1.22 6.93 -3.84
CA GLN A 305 -0.30 6.88 -2.71
C GLN A 305 1.14 7.28 -3.10
N HIS A 306 1.48 7.32 -4.39
CA HIS A 306 2.62 8.08 -4.88
C HIS A 306 2.24 9.57 -4.93
N HIS A 307 3.02 10.44 -4.28
CA HIS A 307 2.72 11.88 -4.19
C HIS A 307 3.08 12.67 -5.46
N ALA A 308 3.05 12.00 -6.61
CA ALA A 308 3.29 12.54 -7.95
C ALA A 308 4.50 13.49 -7.99
N ASP A 309 4.30 14.72 -8.46
CA ASP A 309 5.36 15.70 -8.70
C ASP A 309 6.14 16.06 -7.43
N ARG A 310 5.54 15.92 -6.23
CA ARG A 310 6.27 16.16 -4.97
C ARG A 310 7.36 15.10 -4.76
N ASN A 311 7.06 13.83 -5.03
CA ASN A 311 8.08 12.77 -4.96
C ASN A 311 9.11 12.89 -6.09
N LEU A 312 8.71 13.34 -7.28
CA LEU A 312 9.68 13.60 -8.37
C LEU A 312 10.59 14.79 -8.07
N ALA A 313 10.09 15.86 -7.46
CA ALA A 313 10.89 17.00 -7.03
C ALA A 313 11.90 16.60 -5.95
N GLU A 314 11.46 15.80 -4.97
CA GLU A 314 12.33 15.23 -3.94
C GLU A 314 13.43 14.35 -4.55
N LEU A 315 13.06 13.47 -5.49
CA LEU A 315 14.02 12.64 -6.22
C LEU A 315 15.04 13.49 -6.98
N GLY A 316 14.59 14.55 -7.67
CA GLY A 316 15.46 15.47 -8.40
C GLY A 316 16.47 16.16 -7.48
N ALA A 317 16.05 16.59 -6.29
CA ALA A 317 16.92 17.20 -5.30
C ALA A 317 18.00 16.23 -4.79
N LEU A 318 17.62 14.97 -4.49
CA LEU A 318 18.58 13.95 -4.05
C LEU A 318 19.59 13.59 -5.15
N VAL A 319 19.15 13.50 -6.41
CA VAL A 319 20.05 13.25 -7.55
C VAL A 319 21.03 14.40 -7.75
N ALA A 320 20.60 15.65 -7.58
CA ALA A 320 21.49 16.81 -7.65
C ALA A 320 22.57 16.77 -6.56
N GLN A 321 22.18 16.43 -5.33
CA GLN A 321 23.11 16.29 -4.20
C GLN A 321 24.15 15.17 -4.43
N GLU A 322 23.73 14.00 -4.96
CA GLU A 322 24.67 12.93 -5.32
C GLU A 322 25.67 13.38 -6.39
N ALA A 323 25.23 14.17 -7.36
CA ALA A 323 26.08 14.66 -8.44
C ALA A 323 27.11 15.68 -7.93
N GLU A 324 26.73 16.54 -6.98
CA GLU A 324 27.65 17.48 -6.33
C GLU A 324 28.68 16.76 -5.46
N ALA A 325 28.28 15.74 -4.68
CA ALA A 325 29.19 14.97 -3.84
C ALA A 325 30.24 14.16 -4.61
N ARG A 326 30.03 13.93 -5.91
CA ARG A 326 30.95 13.22 -6.81
C ARG A 326 31.93 14.15 -7.54
N ARG A 327 31.74 15.47 -7.46
CA ARG A 327 32.64 16.49 -8.04
C ARG A 327 33.73 16.85 -7.06
#